data_AF-A0A2H2ZRV8-F1
#
_entry.id   AF-A0A2H2ZRV8-F1
#
_cell.length_a   1.000
_cell.length_b   1.000
_cell.length_c   1.000
_cell.angle_alpha   90.00
_cell.angle_beta   90.00
_cell.angle_gamma   90.00
#
_symmetry.space_group_name_H-M   'P 1'
#
loop_
_entity.id
_entity.type
_entity.pdbx_description
1 polymer ?
#
loop_
_entity_poly.entity_id
_entity_poly.type
_entity_poly.pdbx_seq_one_letter_code
_entity_poly.pdbx_strand_id
1 'polypeptide(L)'
;MSRLFQIVRPAFKCSYQIIPDGEKPLYKVKNLPYHKGGKPDLSLHDGPDETAPVLVVCHMPKLSRHFKIGFGGPAGPNSIVWEDFTKPKLGNLERRISVSLSGDGHVVETGKGEREELTWKRTRHGSVPGKKSRAASLHNRKLIDDQGNILAIFTHATAIGVAGWLQIDVDRGRDFDLMVMMTALSIHEWIRRQ
;
A
#
# COMPACT_ATOMS: atom_id res chain seq x y z
N MET A 1 -3.89 -11.25 -15.25
CA MET A 1 -3.05 -12.25 -14.55
C MET A 1 -2.90 -11.81 -13.11
N SER A 2 -2.81 -12.74 -12.16
CA SER A 2 -2.53 -12.38 -10.76
C SER A 2 -1.02 -12.18 -10.55
N ARG A 3 -0.66 -11.18 -9.76
CA ARG A 3 0.73 -10.84 -9.42
C ARG A 3 0.94 -11.03 -7.93
N LEU A 4 2.02 -11.70 -7.55
CA LEU A 4 2.35 -12.01 -6.16
C LEU A 4 3.64 -11.31 -5.75
N PHE A 5 3.60 -10.66 -4.59
CA PHE A 5 4.72 -9.96 -4.00
C PHE A 5 4.97 -10.43 -2.57
N GLN A 6 6.21 -10.72 -2.24
CA GLN A 6 6.67 -10.85 -0.87
C GLN A 6 7.08 -9.49 -0.33
N ILE A 7 6.57 -9.14 0.85
CA ILE A 7 6.95 -7.93 1.57
C ILE A 7 7.93 -8.31 2.69
N VAL A 8 9.18 -7.92 2.50
CA VAL A 8 10.27 -8.15 3.45
C VAL A 8 10.46 -6.89 4.30
N ARG A 9 10.62 -7.06 5.60
CA ARG A 9 11.00 -6.01 6.55
C ARG A 9 12.23 -6.50 7.32
N PRO A 10 13.45 -6.26 6.82
CA PRO A 10 14.65 -6.78 7.46
C PRO A 10 14.71 -6.40 8.94
N ALA A 11 15.15 -7.34 9.78
CA ALA A 11 15.25 -7.10 11.22
C ALA A 11 16.12 -5.87 11.50
N PHE A 12 15.71 -5.05 12.47
CA PHE A 12 16.42 -3.82 12.88
C PHE A 12 16.54 -2.73 11.79
N LYS A 13 15.86 -2.86 10.64
CA LYS A 13 15.78 -1.82 9.63
C LYS A 13 14.40 -1.15 9.64
N CYS A 14 14.40 0.18 9.45
CA CYS A 14 13.18 0.95 9.24
C CYS A 14 12.87 1.06 7.74
N SER A 15 12.69 -0.08 7.09
CA SER A 15 12.39 -0.12 5.65
C SER A 15 11.75 -1.44 5.26
N TYR A 16 11.04 -1.44 4.14
CA TYR A 16 10.53 -2.64 3.49
C TYR A 16 11.17 -2.83 2.12
N GLN A 17 11.13 -4.05 1.62
CA GLN A 17 11.40 -4.40 0.23
C GLN A 17 10.19 -5.17 -0.30
N ILE A 18 9.78 -4.84 -1.52
CA ILE A 18 8.72 -5.52 -2.24
C ILE A 18 9.39 -6.34 -3.34
N ILE A 19 9.21 -7.65 -3.25
CA ILE A 19 9.89 -8.62 -4.10
C ILE A 19 8.83 -9.38 -4.87
N PRO A 20 8.74 -9.27 -6.20
CA PRO A 20 7.90 -10.14 -7.01
C PRO A 20 8.29 -11.61 -6.79
N ASP A 21 7.34 -12.52 -6.90
CA ASP A 21 7.57 -13.94 -6.59
C ASP A 21 8.72 -14.54 -7.41
N GLY A 22 9.75 -15.06 -6.73
CA GLY A 22 10.94 -15.66 -7.36
C GLY A 22 11.96 -14.66 -7.92
N GLU A 23 11.76 -13.36 -7.76
CA GLU A 23 12.58 -12.32 -8.39
C GLU A 23 13.47 -11.54 -7.41
N LYS A 24 14.27 -10.62 -7.94
CA LYS A 24 15.02 -9.63 -7.15
C LYS A 24 14.06 -8.54 -6.62
N PRO A 25 14.43 -7.82 -5.54
CA PRO A 25 13.62 -6.72 -5.04
C PRO A 25 13.33 -5.68 -6.12
N LEU A 26 12.04 -5.42 -6.35
CA LEU A 26 11.57 -4.46 -7.36
C LEU A 26 11.46 -3.06 -6.76
N TYR A 27 10.96 -2.96 -5.53
CA TYR A 27 10.75 -1.68 -4.85
C TYR A 27 11.32 -1.66 -3.43
N LYS A 28 11.81 -0.49 -3.04
CA LYS A 28 12.23 -0.15 -1.68
C LYS A 28 11.20 0.78 -1.07
N VAL A 29 10.76 0.48 0.15
CA VAL A 29 9.92 1.41 0.91
C VAL A 29 10.70 1.90 2.11
N LYS A 30 11.08 3.17 2.08
CA LYS A 30 11.63 3.86 3.24
C LYS A 30 10.54 4.05 4.27
N ASN A 31 10.83 3.77 5.53
CA ASN A 31 9.90 3.94 6.64
C ASN A 31 10.52 4.86 7.70
N LEU A 32 9.91 6.01 7.93
CA LEU A 32 10.26 6.86 9.06
C LEU A 32 9.49 6.40 10.30
N PRO A 33 10.15 5.84 11.33
CA PRO A 33 9.47 5.20 12.45
C PRO A 33 8.64 6.18 13.30
N TYR A 34 8.90 7.48 13.17
CA TYR A 34 8.14 8.55 13.79
C TYR A 34 7.90 9.65 12.78
N HIS A 35 6.73 10.30 12.89
CA HIS A 35 6.39 11.44 12.06
C HIS A 35 7.40 12.57 12.29
N LYS A 36 8.12 12.93 11.23
CA LYS A 36 9.08 14.04 11.19
C LYS A 36 8.49 15.08 10.26
N GLY A 37 8.03 16.20 10.82
CA GLY A 37 7.25 17.22 10.12
C GLY A 37 7.81 17.54 8.73
N GLY A 38 6.92 17.62 7.74
CA GLY A 38 7.26 17.86 6.33
C GLY A 38 7.84 16.66 5.58
N LYS A 39 8.20 15.56 6.26
CA LYS A 39 8.66 14.32 5.59
C LYS A 39 7.54 13.26 5.55
N PRO A 40 7.45 12.48 4.47
CA PRO A 40 6.53 11.37 4.40
C PRO A 40 6.91 10.25 5.37
N ASP A 41 5.91 9.64 5.99
CA ASP A 41 6.06 8.52 6.94
C ASP A 41 6.53 7.25 6.22
N LEU A 42 6.07 7.06 4.98
CA LEU A 42 6.52 6.01 4.07
C LEU A 42 6.83 6.61 2.70
N SER A 43 7.85 6.11 2.01
CA SER A 43 8.17 6.48 0.62
C SER A 43 8.55 5.25 -0.17
N LEU A 44 7.83 4.97 -1.27
CA LEU A 44 8.09 3.88 -2.20
C LEU A 44 8.98 4.40 -3.33
N HIS A 45 10.11 3.74 -3.54
CA HIS A 45 11.12 4.08 -4.53
C HIS A 45 11.12 3.09 -5.70
N ASP A 46 11.43 3.59 -6.90
CA ASP A 46 11.51 2.82 -8.15
C ASP A 46 12.79 1.99 -8.30
N GLY A 47 13.04 1.13 -7.32
CA GLY A 47 14.23 0.30 -7.31
C GLY A 47 14.52 -0.31 -5.95
N PRO A 48 15.62 -1.07 -5.83
CA PRO A 48 15.93 -1.85 -4.63
C PRO A 48 16.49 -1.01 -3.46
N ASP A 49 16.77 0.27 -3.68
CA ASP A 49 17.39 1.17 -2.72
C ASP A 49 16.73 2.57 -2.67
N GLU A 50 17.18 3.42 -1.74
CA GLU A 50 16.61 4.76 -1.51
C GLU A 50 17.17 5.83 -2.45
N THR A 51 18.12 5.50 -3.33
CA THR A 51 18.66 6.43 -4.35
C THR A 51 17.76 6.51 -5.57
N ALA A 52 16.94 5.47 -5.79
CA ALA A 52 15.94 5.46 -6.84
C ALA A 52 14.86 6.54 -6.64
N PRO A 53 14.25 7.04 -7.74
CA PRO A 53 13.18 8.03 -7.67
C PRO A 53 12.01 7.58 -6.80
N VAL A 54 11.42 8.51 -6.05
CA VAL A 54 10.21 8.25 -5.27
C VAL A 54 9.00 8.23 -6.20
N LEU A 55 8.21 7.16 -6.13
CA LEU A 55 6.99 6.98 -6.91
C LEU A 55 5.74 7.35 -6.13
N VAL A 56 5.65 6.90 -4.87
CA VAL A 56 4.47 7.12 -4.01
C VAL A 56 4.91 7.43 -2.59
N VAL A 57 4.26 8.39 -1.95
CA VAL A 57 4.49 8.76 -0.55
C VAL A 57 3.22 8.61 0.27
N CYS A 58 3.38 8.38 1.59
CA CYS A 58 2.28 8.38 2.53
C CYS A 58 2.63 9.24 3.74
N HIS A 59 1.71 10.12 4.11
CA HIS A 59 1.75 10.84 5.37
C HIS A 59 0.71 10.27 6.32
N MET A 60 1.14 10.01 7.56
CA MET A 60 0.29 9.49 8.65
C MET A 60 0.33 10.48 9.83
N PRO A 61 -0.47 11.57 9.80
CA PRO A 61 -0.44 12.57 10.86
C PRO A 61 -0.78 11.95 12.23
N LYS A 62 0.00 12.26 13.26
CA LYS A 62 -0.09 11.62 14.60
C LYS A 62 -1.49 11.60 15.23
N LEU A 63 -2.26 12.67 15.04
CA LEU A 63 -3.60 12.83 15.62
C LEU A 63 -4.73 12.52 14.63
N SER A 64 -4.38 12.05 13.43
CA SER A 64 -5.34 11.71 12.39
C SER A 64 -5.43 10.21 12.21
N ARG A 65 -6.65 9.70 12.11
CA ARG A 65 -6.90 8.36 11.58
C ARG A 65 -6.85 8.31 10.06
N HIS A 66 -6.81 9.44 9.38
CA HIS A 66 -6.77 9.56 7.91
C HIS A 66 -5.33 9.76 7.46
N PHE A 67 -4.95 9.10 6.38
CA PHE A 67 -3.63 9.25 5.76
C PHE A 67 -3.78 10.01 4.45
N LYS A 68 -2.66 10.54 3.94
CA LYS A 68 -2.60 11.12 2.60
C LYS A 68 -1.61 10.33 1.77
N ILE A 69 -2.02 9.91 0.58
CA ILE A 69 -1.19 9.22 -0.39
C ILE A 69 -0.87 10.22 -1.51
N GLY A 70 0.40 10.38 -1.83
CA GLY A 70 0.86 11.22 -2.93
C GLY A 70 1.44 10.36 -4.03
N PHE A 71 0.93 10.49 -5.26
CA PHE A 71 1.44 9.84 -6.46
C PHE A 71 2.36 10.79 -7.22
N GLY A 72 3.55 10.30 -7.55
CA GLY A 72 4.66 11.11 -8.05
C GLY A 72 5.68 11.44 -6.96
N GLY A 73 6.90 11.75 -7.39
CA GLY A 73 7.99 12.11 -6.49
C GLY A 73 7.93 13.59 -6.08
N PRO A 74 8.22 13.95 -4.82
CA PRO A 74 8.26 15.35 -4.37
C PRO A 74 9.37 16.20 -5.01
N ALA A 75 10.32 15.55 -5.69
CA ALA A 75 11.38 16.19 -6.45
C ALA A 75 11.21 16.03 -7.97
N GLY A 76 10.09 15.43 -8.42
CA GLY A 76 9.82 15.23 -9.85
C GLY A 76 9.34 16.51 -10.54
N PRO A 77 9.40 16.58 -11.89
CA PRO A 77 8.94 17.74 -12.65
C PRO A 77 7.40 17.90 -12.64
N ASN A 78 6.66 16.85 -12.27
CA ASN A 78 5.20 16.83 -12.27
C ASN A 78 4.64 17.15 -10.88
N SER A 79 3.43 17.73 -10.84
CA SER A 79 2.67 17.90 -9.60
C SER A 79 2.35 16.54 -8.97
N ILE A 80 2.51 16.44 -7.64
CA ILE A 80 2.05 15.26 -6.90
C ILE A 80 0.51 15.26 -6.91
N VAL A 81 -0.09 14.14 -7.32
CA VAL A 81 -1.53 13.89 -7.15
C VAL A 81 -1.77 13.39 -5.73
N TRP A 82 -2.51 14.15 -4.93
CA TRP A 82 -2.80 13.82 -3.53
C TRP A 82 -4.18 13.24 -3.38
N GLU A 83 -4.26 12.07 -2.72
CA GLU A 83 -5.51 11.38 -2.43
C GLU A 83 -5.63 11.06 -0.94
N ASP A 84 -6.85 11.20 -0.43
CA ASP A 84 -7.15 10.93 0.97
C ASP A 84 -7.41 9.43 1.19
N PHE A 85 -6.62 8.83 2.08
CA PHE A 85 -6.80 7.45 2.51
C PHE A 85 -7.44 7.40 3.89
N THR A 86 -8.77 7.33 3.87
CA THR A 86 -9.62 7.65 5.00
C THR A 86 -10.02 6.42 5.82
N LYS A 87 -10.29 6.64 7.10
CA LYS A 87 -10.94 5.67 7.98
C LYS A 87 -12.37 6.16 8.25
N PRO A 88 -13.40 5.61 7.58
CA PRO A 88 -14.72 6.24 7.53
C PRO A 88 -15.48 6.18 8.86
N LYS A 89 -15.31 5.11 9.65
CA LYS A 89 -16.02 4.91 10.92
C LYS A 89 -15.04 4.64 12.06
N LEU A 90 -15.34 5.20 13.24
CA LEU A 90 -14.64 4.87 14.48
C LEU A 90 -14.91 3.39 14.84
N GLY A 91 -13.89 2.68 15.34
CA GLY A 91 -14.00 1.25 15.68
C GLY A 91 -13.90 0.26 14.51
N ASN A 92 -14.22 0.64 13.27
CA ASN A 92 -14.02 -0.25 12.11
C ASN A 92 -12.51 -0.38 11.77
N LEU A 93 -12.11 -1.46 11.09
CA LEU A 93 -10.78 -1.67 10.53
C LEU A 93 -10.72 -1.38 9.03
N GLU A 94 -11.83 -0.89 8.47
CA GLU A 94 -11.93 -0.46 7.08
C GLU A 94 -11.16 0.83 6.82
N ARG A 95 -10.56 0.91 5.63
CA ARG A 95 -10.04 2.16 5.07
C ARG A 95 -10.41 2.29 3.62
N ARG A 96 -10.65 3.51 3.16
CA ARG A 96 -11.09 3.82 1.81
C ARG A 96 -10.13 4.77 1.13
N ILE A 97 -9.81 4.51 -0.11
CA ILE A 97 -9.14 5.44 -1.00
C ILE A 97 -9.99 5.59 -2.25
N SER A 98 -10.07 6.81 -2.75
CA SER A 98 -10.65 7.07 -4.05
C SER A 98 -9.55 7.62 -4.95
N VAL A 99 -9.41 7.12 -6.17
CA VAL A 99 -8.39 7.54 -7.12
C VAL A 99 -9.01 7.76 -8.48
N SER A 100 -8.49 8.70 -9.25
CA SER A 100 -8.85 8.87 -10.67
C SER A 100 -7.79 8.20 -11.54
N LEU A 101 -8.20 7.25 -12.38
CA LEU A 101 -7.32 6.55 -13.32
C LEU A 101 -7.58 7.05 -14.75
N SER A 102 -6.51 7.34 -15.50
CA SER A 102 -6.59 7.55 -16.94
C SER A 102 -6.73 6.22 -17.69
N GLY A 103 -7.11 6.27 -18.97
CA GLY A 103 -7.32 5.06 -19.79
C GLY A 103 -6.08 4.18 -19.99
N ASP A 104 -4.89 4.71 -19.71
CA ASP A 104 -3.60 4.00 -19.71
C ASP A 104 -3.17 3.53 -18.30
N GLY A 105 -4.02 3.69 -17.28
CA GLY A 105 -3.79 3.17 -15.93
C GLY A 105 -2.90 4.03 -15.04
N HIS A 106 -2.71 5.31 -15.38
CA HIS A 106 -2.03 6.27 -14.52
C HIS A 106 -2.97 6.94 -13.53
N VAL A 107 -2.47 7.23 -12.32
CA VAL A 107 -3.23 8.04 -11.37
C VAL A 107 -3.12 9.50 -11.78
N VAL A 108 -4.27 10.10 -12.06
CA VAL A 108 -4.39 11.50 -12.50
C VAL A 108 -5.19 12.32 -11.48
N GLU A 109 -5.13 13.64 -11.63
CA GLU A 109 -5.91 14.55 -10.79
C GLU A 109 -7.41 14.24 -10.83
N THR A 110 -8.08 14.45 -9.71
CA THR A 110 -9.52 14.24 -9.55
C THR A 110 -10.31 14.93 -10.66
N GLY A 111 -11.15 14.15 -11.35
CA GLY A 111 -12.00 14.63 -12.46
C GLY A 111 -11.36 14.53 -13.85
N LYS A 112 -10.08 14.12 -13.98
CA LYS A 112 -9.40 13.91 -15.28
C LYS A 112 -9.39 12.45 -15.74
N GLY A 113 -10.04 11.55 -15.00
CA GLY A 113 -10.08 10.11 -15.28
C GLY A 113 -11.27 9.45 -14.60
N GLU A 114 -11.40 8.13 -14.78
CA GLU A 114 -12.43 7.34 -14.14
C GLU A 114 -12.17 7.26 -12.63
N ARG A 115 -13.16 7.67 -11.83
CA ARG A 115 -13.03 7.70 -10.37
C ARG A 115 -13.41 6.34 -9.80
N GLU A 116 -12.44 5.66 -9.21
CA GLU A 116 -12.67 4.41 -8.50
C GLU A 116 -12.66 4.63 -6.98
N GLU A 117 -13.60 4.03 -6.26
CA GLU A 117 -13.58 3.95 -4.80
C GLU A 117 -13.23 2.53 -4.36
N LEU A 118 -12.17 2.41 -3.56
CA LEU A 118 -11.62 1.12 -3.15
C LEU A 118 -11.57 1.04 -1.63
N THR A 119 -11.94 -0.12 -1.10
CA THR A 119 -12.00 -0.34 0.34
C THR A 119 -11.10 -1.49 0.78
N TRP A 120 -10.14 -1.20 1.65
CA TRP A 120 -9.42 -2.20 2.42
C TRP A 120 -10.26 -2.67 3.60
N LYS A 121 -10.53 -3.97 3.69
CA LYS A 121 -11.27 -4.60 4.81
C LYS A 121 -10.44 -5.70 5.46
N ARG A 122 -10.62 -5.90 6.77
CA ARG A 122 -10.06 -7.08 7.45
C ARG A 122 -10.66 -8.35 6.86
N THR A 123 -9.83 -9.37 6.65
CA THR A 123 -10.29 -10.70 6.23
C THR A 123 -9.78 -11.76 7.18
N ARG A 124 -10.64 -12.74 7.50
CA ARG A 124 -10.29 -13.93 8.31
C ARG A 124 -10.16 -15.20 7.47
N HIS A 125 -10.78 -15.22 6.29
CA HIS A 125 -10.90 -16.40 5.42
C HIS A 125 -10.19 -16.24 4.08
N GLY A 126 -9.80 -15.02 3.70
CA GLY A 126 -9.00 -14.76 2.51
C GLY A 126 -7.52 -14.69 2.86
N SER A 127 -6.73 -15.56 2.25
CA SER A 127 -5.27 -15.48 2.27
C SER A 127 -4.73 -15.79 0.88
N VAL A 128 -3.53 -15.32 0.60
CA VAL A 128 -2.77 -15.75 -0.57
C VAL A 128 -2.67 -17.28 -0.56
N PRO A 129 -3.03 -17.99 -1.65
CA PRO A 129 -2.96 -19.44 -1.72
C PRO A 129 -1.57 -19.97 -1.33
N GLY A 130 -1.54 -21.05 -0.54
CA GLY A 130 -0.30 -21.68 -0.08
C GLY A 130 0.50 -20.90 0.97
N LYS A 131 0.08 -19.70 1.39
CA LYS A 131 0.75 -18.94 2.45
C LYS A 131 0.07 -19.14 3.80
N LYS A 132 0.87 -19.43 4.83
CA LYS A 132 0.36 -19.59 6.21
C LYS A 132 -0.19 -18.25 6.70
N SER A 133 -1.47 -18.24 7.06
CA SER A 133 -2.18 -17.08 7.60
C SER A 133 -2.75 -17.41 8.97
N ARG A 134 -2.71 -16.45 9.89
CA ARG A 134 -3.47 -16.54 11.14
C ARG A 134 -4.81 -15.85 10.93
N ALA A 135 -5.92 -16.61 10.90
CA ALA A 135 -7.26 -16.07 10.67
C ALA A 135 -7.65 -14.92 11.63
N ALA A 136 -7.17 -14.98 12.88
CA ALA A 136 -7.39 -13.94 13.88
C ALA A 136 -6.51 -12.68 13.70
N SER A 137 -5.58 -12.65 12.74
CA SER A 137 -4.70 -11.50 12.52
C SER A 137 -5.49 -10.22 12.27
N LEU A 138 -5.08 -9.14 12.95
CA LEU A 138 -5.56 -7.79 12.67
C LEU A 138 -4.90 -7.18 11.44
N HIS A 139 -3.91 -7.84 10.83
CA HIS A 139 -3.17 -7.33 9.67
C HIS A 139 -3.67 -7.89 8.33
N ASN A 140 -4.36 -9.02 8.33
CA ASN A 140 -4.89 -9.60 7.09
C ASN A 140 -5.93 -8.68 6.47
N ARG A 141 -5.78 -8.34 5.19
CA ARG A 141 -6.64 -7.40 4.49
C ARG A 141 -6.98 -7.90 3.09
N LYS A 142 -8.15 -7.51 2.61
CA LYS A 142 -8.53 -7.59 1.20
C LYS A 142 -8.93 -6.22 0.71
N LEU A 143 -8.56 -5.89 -0.53
CA LEU A 143 -9.01 -4.70 -1.24
C LEU A 143 -10.22 -5.10 -2.08
N ILE A 144 -11.28 -4.31 -2.00
CA ILE A 144 -12.47 -4.48 -2.83
C ILE A 144 -12.83 -3.18 -3.55
N ASP A 145 -13.47 -3.31 -4.72
CA ASP A 145 -14.19 -2.20 -5.36
C ASP A 145 -15.57 -1.96 -4.71
N ASP A 146 -16.32 -1.04 -5.29
CA ASP A 146 -17.69 -0.68 -4.92
C ASP A 146 -18.70 -1.83 -5.11
N GLN A 147 -18.48 -2.68 -6.11
CA GLN A 147 -19.24 -3.89 -6.38
C GLN A 147 -18.93 -5.03 -5.40
N GLY A 148 -17.84 -4.92 -4.63
CA GLY A 148 -17.41 -5.91 -3.66
C GLY A 148 -16.52 -7.01 -4.21
N ASN A 149 -16.05 -6.87 -5.46
CA ASN A 149 -15.08 -7.78 -6.06
C ASN A 149 -13.74 -7.65 -5.35
N ILE A 150 -13.05 -8.77 -5.15
CA ILE A 150 -11.73 -8.76 -4.52
C ILE A 150 -10.68 -8.43 -5.59
N LEU A 151 -9.93 -7.34 -5.36
CA LEU A 151 -8.89 -6.87 -6.28
C LEU A 151 -7.49 -7.24 -5.81
N ALA A 152 -7.30 -7.33 -4.48
CA ALA A 152 -6.02 -7.68 -3.89
C ALA A 152 -6.20 -8.28 -2.48
N ILE A 153 -5.23 -9.08 -2.05
CA ILE A 153 -5.19 -9.70 -0.72
C ILE A 153 -3.80 -9.49 -0.11
N PHE A 154 -3.76 -8.92 1.09
CA PHE A 154 -2.57 -8.88 1.93
C PHE A 154 -2.68 -9.90 3.07
N THR A 155 -1.74 -10.84 3.10
CA THR A 155 -1.62 -11.90 4.11
C THR A 155 -0.42 -11.63 5.01
N HIS A 156 -0.66 -11.45 6.30
CA HIS A 156 0.40 -11.18 7.27
C HIS A 156 1.24 -12.43 7.56
N ALA A 157 2.56 -12.26 7.54
CA ALA A 157 3.51 -13.29 7.94
C ALA A 157 3.90 -13.13 9.41
N THR A 158 4.14 -14.23 10.12
CA THR A 158 4.74 -14.21 11.47
C THR A 158 6.23 -14.51 11.46
N ALA A 159 6.82 -14.74 10.28
CA ALA A 159 8.24 -15.02 10.14
C ALA A 159 9.06 -13.76 10.40
N ILE A 160 10.19 -13.90 11.11
CA ILE A 160 11.12 -12.80 11.34
C ILE A 160 11.62 -12.29 9.99
N GLY A 161 11.67 -10.97 9.84
CA GLY A 161 12.16 -10.34 8.61
C GLY A 161 11.12 -10.26 7.48
N VAL A 162 9.91 -10.82 7.64
CA VAL A 162 8.86 -10.82 6.61
C VAL A 162 7.60 -10.18 7.17
N ALA A 163 7.06 -9.19 6.47
CA ALA A 163 5.81 -8.52 6.84
C ALA A 163 4.58 -9.27 6.32
N GLY A 164 4.68 -9.89 5.14
CA GLY A 164 3.58 -10.62 4.54
C GLY A 164 3.75 -10.87 3.05
N TRP A 165 2.65 -11.30 2.43
CA TRP A 165 2.50 -11.46 0.99
C TRP A 165 1.32 -10.63 0.49
N LEU A 166 1.50 -9.95 -0.63
CA LEU A 166 0.48 -9.17 -1.31
C LEU A 166 0.22 -9.81 -2.67
N GLN A 167 -1.03 -10.18 -2.92
CA GLN A 167 -1.49 -10.64 -4.23
C GLN A 167 -2.41 -9.58 -4.82
N ILE A 168 -2.22 -9.26 -6.10
CA ILE A 168 -3.08 -8.37 -6.88
C ILE A 168 -3.68 -9.19 -8.02
N ASP A 169 -5.01 -9.21 -8.11
CA ASP A 169 -5.76 -10.13 -8.97
C ASP A 169 -6.32 -9.46 -10.24
N VAL A 170 -6.15 -8.16 -10.38
CA VAL A 170 -6.61 -7.36 -11.51
C VAL A 170 -5.46 -6.65 -12.19
N ASP A 171 -5.58 -6.37 -13.49
CA ASP A 171 -4.57 -5.62 -14.24
C ASP A 171 -5.11 -4.25 -14.62
N ARG A 172 -4.78 -3.23 -13.81
CA ARG A 172 -5.22 -1.83 -13.98
C ARG A 172 -4.04 -0.87 -14.19
N GLY A 173 -2.90 -1.40 -14.60
CA GLY A 173 -1.68 -0.61 -14.82
C GLY A 173 -0.82 -0.44 -13.57
N ARG A 174 0.35 0.19 -13.78
CA ARG A 174 1.42 0.29 -12.79
C ARG A 174 1.03 1.13 -11.58
N ASP A 175 0.38 2.27 -11.78
CA ASP A 175 0.07 3.18 -10.66
C ASP A 175 -0.98 2.59 -9.73
N PHE A 176 -1.89 1.78 -10.26
CA PHE A 176 -2.80 0.97 -9.44
C PHE A 176 -2.01 0.00 -8.55
N ASP A 177 -1.05 -0.75 -9.09
CA ASP A 177 -0.23 -1.67 -8.29
C ASP A 177 0.54 -0.93 -7.18
N LEU A 178 1.12 0.22 -7.51
CA LEU A 178 1.83 1.07 -6.55
C LEU A 178 0.89 1.59 -5.46
N MET A 179 -0.33 2.00 -5.81
CA MET A 179 -1.38 2.37 -4.85
C MET A 179 -1.69 1.20 -3.91
N VAL A 180 -1.95 -0.01 -4.45
CA VAL A 180 -2.28 -1.19 -3.64
C VAL A 180 -1.14 -1.50 -2.67
N MET A 181 0.10 -1.54 -3.16
CA MET A 181 1.30 -1.77 -2.33
C MET A 181 1.41 -0.73 -1.21
N MET A 182 1.30 0.55 -1.56
CA MET A 182 1.51 1.64 -0.62
C MET A 182 0.42 1.70 0.45
N THR A 183 -0.85 1.53 0.07
CA THR A 183 -1.98 1.56 1.00
C THR A 183 -2.01 0.34 1.91
N ALA A 184 -1.68 -0.85 1.41
CA ALA A 184 -1.51 -2.06 2.22
C ALA A 184 -0.41 -1.89 3.27
N LEU A 185 0.77 -1.41 2.86
CA LEU A 185 1.89 -1.14 3.76
C LEU A 185 1.57 -0.03 4.77
N SER A 186 0.83 1.00 4.35
CA SER A 186 0.39 2.08 5.23
C SER A 186 -0.49 1.57 6.36
N ILE A 187 -1.43 0.67 6.06
CA ILE A 187 -2.24 -0.01 7.10
C ILE A 187 -1.35 -0.85 8.01
N HIS A 188 -0.50 -1.69 7.43
CA HIS A 188 0.33 -2.62 8.17
C HIS A 188 1.24 -1.87 9.16
N GLU A 189 1.93 -0.83 8.69
CA GLU A 189 2.83 -0.03 9.49
C GLU A 189 2.10 0.75 10.57
N TRP A 190 0.92 1.32 10.25
CA TRP A 190 0.13 2.01 11.28
C TRP A 190 -0.27 1.07 12.43
N ILE A 191 -0.76 -0.14 12.12
CA ILE A 191 -1.10 -1.12 13.16
C ILE A 191 0.14 -1.50 13.99
N ARG A 192 1.31 -1.62 13.36
CA ARG A 192 2.57 -1.95 14.04
C ARG A 192 3.07 -0.83 14.96
N ARG A 193 2.70 0.43 14.70
CA ARG A 193 3.08 1.61 15.50
C ARG A 193 2.13 1.86 16.68
N GLN A 194 0.97 1.20 16.73
CA GLN A 194 0.05 1.22 17.86
C GLN A 194 0.47 0.18 18.90
#